data_AF-A0A2S6UI23-F1
#
_entry.id   AF-A0A2S6UI23-F1
#
_cell.length_a   1.000
_cell.length_b   1.000
_cell.length_c   1.000
_cell.angle_alpha   90.00
_cell.angle_beta   90.00
_cell.angle_gamma   90.00
#
_symmetry.space_group_name_H-M   'P 1'
#
loop_
_entity.id
_entity.type
_entity.pdbx_description
1 polymer ?
#
loop_
_entity_poly.entity_id
_entity_poly.type
_entity_poly.pdbx_seq_one_letter_code
_entity_poly.pdbx_strand_id
1 'polypeptide(L)'
;MPPATDLAPPVPPAPPAQSTGEPRRYGAENTDARVVIQATDDSWVQIRNKEGKLLLTRVLRVGDSYWVPNLAGVVMRTGNAGGLDIRVDGESVPGLGPKGAIRHEVVLDAERLKAGTAISR
;
A
#
# COMPACT_ATOMS: atom_id res chain seq x y z
N MET A 1 23.30 49.16 10.45
CA MET A 1 22.62 47.87 10.16
C MET A 1 21.25 48.17 9.59
N PRO A 2 20.98 47.73 8.35
CA PRO A 2 19.74 47.02 8.04
C PRO A 2 20.05 45.59 7.56
N PRO A 3 19.11 44.65 7.67
CA PRO A 3 19.38 43.22 7.61
C PRO A 3 19.67 42.76 6.18
N ALA A 4 20.67 41.90 6.04
CA ALA A 4 20.83 41.07 4.86
C ALA A 4 19.58 40.20 4.75
N THR A 5 18.77 40.45 3.72
CA THR A 5 17.75 39.50 3.28
C THR A 5 18.51 38.40 2.56
N ASP A 6 18.91 37.38 3.31
CA ASP A 6 19.41 36.14 2.76
C ASP A 6 18.24 35.42 2.08
N LEU A 7 18.21 35.49 0.75
CA LEU A 7 17.34 34.70 -0.09
C LEU A 7 17.82 33.26 -0.04
N ALA A 8 17.38 32.50 0.97
CA ALA A 8 17.54 31.06 0.96
C ALA A 8 16.75 30.48 -0.25
N PRO A 9 17.37 29.66 -1.12
CA PRO A 9 16.66 29.02 -2.21
C PRO A 9 15.61 28.03 -1.66
N PRO A 10 14.48 27.82 -2.36
CA PRO A 10 13.51 26.81 -1.97
C PRO A 10 14.17 25.43 -2.08
N VAL A 11 14.35 24.78 -0.93
CA VAL A 11 14.75 23.38 -0.86
C VAL A 11 13.70 22.57 -1.63
N PRO A 12 14.08 21.76 -2.65
CA PRO A 12 13.16 20.82 -3.27
C PRO A 12 12.60 19.89 -2.18
N PRO A 13 11.34 19.42 -2.28
CA PRO A 13 10.78 18.51 -1.30
C PRO A 13 11.63 17.23 -1.31
N ALA A 14 12.43 17.06 -0.26
CA ALA A 14 13.15 15.83 -0.02
C ALA A 14 12.13 14.67 0.05
N PRO A 15 12.40 13.52 -0.60
CA PRO A 15 11.62 12.32 -0.33
C PRO A 15 11.64 12.10 1.19
N PRO A 16 10.49 11.82 1.84
CA PRO A 16 10.38 11.91 3.29
C PRO A 16 11.42 11.01 3.97
N ALA A 17 12.24 11.65 4.79
CA ALA A 17 13.20 11.02 5.66
C ALA A 17 12.51 9.94 6.50
N GLN A 18 13.13 8.76 6.54
CA GLN A 18 12.63 7.57 7.23
C GLN A 18 12.81 7.75 8.74
N SER A 19 11.87 8.43 9.40
CA SER A 19 11.78 8.49 10.86
C SER A 19 11.39 7.13 11.42
N THR A 20 12.16 6.65 12.39
CA THR A 20 12.04 5.34 13.07
C THR A 20 10.82 5.28 13.99
N GLY A 21 9.61 5.38 13.41
CA GLY A 21 8.34 5.36 14.13
C GLY A 21 7.13 5.82 13.32
N GLU A 22 7.32 6.33 12.10
CA GLU A 22 6.22 6.79 11.26
C GLU A 22 5.73 5.71 10.27
N PRO A 23 4.40 5.68 10.00
CA PRO A 23 3.80 4.75 9.05
C PRO A 23 4.47 4.87 7.68
N ARG A 24 5.11 3.79 7.20
CA ARG A 24 5.81 3.82 5.92
C ARG A 24 4.81 3.68 4.80
N ARG A 25 4.96 4.54 3.80
CA ARG A 25 4.19 4.47 2.55
C ARG A 25 5.04 3.79 1.50
N TYR A 26 4.72 2.54 1.20
CA TYR A 26 5.31 1.76 0.14
C TYR A 26 4.60 2.05 -1.18
N GLY A 27 5.31 2.05 -2.31
CA GLY A 27 4.71 2.29 -3.62
C GLY A 27 4.28 3.73 -3.85
N ALA A 28 4.77 4.70 -3.08
CA ALA A 28 4.45 6.12 -3.26
C ALA A 28 4.82 6.68 -4.66
N GLU A 29 5.67 5.96 -5.40
CA GLU A 29 5.99 6.19 -6.81
C GLU A 29 4.83 5.83 -7.77
N ASN A 30 3.86 5.03 -7.33
CA ASN A 30 2.67 4.69 -8.08
C ASN A 30 1.63 5.79 -7.91
N THR A 31 1.81 6.90 -8.61
CA THR A 31 0.85 8.03 -8.60
C THR A 31 -0.52 7.64 -9.15
N ASP A 32 -0.58 6.58 -9.96
CA ASP A 32 -1.82 6.00 -10.52
C ASP A 32 -2.40 4.89 -9.63
N ALA A 33 -1.89 4.68 -8.41
CA ALA A 33 -2.38 3.64 -7.52
C ALA A 33 -3.84 3.86 -7.13
N ARG A 34 -4.73 3.04 -7.70
CA ARG A 34 -6.15 3.04 -7.34
C ARG A 34 -6.38 2.30 -6.03
N VAL A 35 -5.57 1.29 -5.74
CA VAL A 35 -5.70 0.45 -4.55
C VAL A 35 -4.63 0.84 -3.52
N VAL A 36 -5.09 1.15 -2.32
CA VAL A 36 -4.25 1.46 -1.16
C VAL A 36 -4.52 0.43 -0.08
N ILE A 37 -3.47 -0.18 0.43
CA ILE A 37 -3.51 -1.22 1.46
C ILE A 37 -2.88 -0.64 2.71
N GLN A 38 -3.65 -0.39 3.74
CA GLN A 38 -3.16 0.09 5.02
C GLN A 38 -3.15 -1.08 6.01
N ALA A 39 -2.00 -1.38 6.59
CA ALA A 39 -1.91 -2.36 7.65
C ALA A 39 -2.41 -1.76 8.98
N THR A 40 -3.39 -2.42 9.57
CA THR A 40 -3.89 -2.13 10.91
C THR A 40 -3.26 -3.06 11.95
N ASP A 41 -2.61 -4.14 11.51
CA ASP A 41 -1.93 -5.13 12.35
C ASP A 41 -0.72 -5.73 11.61
N ASP A 42 0.14 -6.46 12.30
CA ASP A 42 1.33 -7.07 11.70
C ASP A 42 0.92 -8.07 10.61
N SER A 43 1.23 -7.72 9.37
CA SER A 43 0.71 -8.43 8.22
C SER A 43 1.80 -8.57 7.16
N TRP A 44 2.26 -9.81 6.96
CA TRP A 44 3.09 -10.12 5.81
C TRP A 44 2.29 -9.94 4.53
N VAL A 45 2.82 -9.17 3.58
CA VAL A 45 2.26 -9.02 2.24
C VAL A 45 3.31 -9.31 1.19
N GLN A 46 2.85 -9.90 0.10
CA GLN A 46 3.64 -10.23 -1.07
C GLN A 46 2.82 -9.89 -2.30
N ILE A 47 3.31 -8.97 -3.12
CA ILE A 47 2.61 -8.44 -4.27
C ILE A 47 3.40 -8.79 -5.50
N ARG A 48 2.72 -9.36 -6.48
CA ARG A 48 3.28 -9.87 -7.72
C ARG A 48 2.43 -9.38 -8.87
N ASN A 49 3.06 -9.08 -10.00
CA ASN A 49 2.31 -8.74 -11.21
C ASN A 49 1.72 -10.01 -11.87
N LYS A 50 0.99 -9.82 -12.97
CA LYS A 50 0.41 -10.93 -13.77
C LYS A 50 1.46 -11.88 -14.34
N GLU A 51 2.68 -11.40 -14.59
CA GLU A 51 3.80 -12.22 -15.06
C GLU A 51 4.45 -13.04 -13.94
N GLY A 52 3.99 -12.89 -12.68
CA GLY A 52 4.57 -13.55 -11.51
C GLY A 52 5.81 -12.84 -10.95
N LYS A 53 6.19 -11.68 -11.49
CA LYS A 53 7.30 -10.86 -11.00
C LYS A 53 6.92 -10.25 -9.65
N LEU A 54 7.80 -10.44 -8.66
CA LEU A 54 7.66 -9.86 -7.34
C LEU A 54 7.80 -8.33 -7.40
N LEU A 55 6.72 -7.62 -7.09
CA LEU A 55 6.71 -6.16 -6.99
C LEU A 55 7.08 -5.72 -5.57
N LEU A 56 6.53 -6.39 -4.55
CA LEU A 56 6.80 -6.11 -3.15
C LEU A 56 6.74 -7.41 -2.34
N THR A 57 7.60 -7.59 -1.34
CA THR A 57 7.40 -8.61 -0.31
C THR A 57 8.00 -8.14 1.00
N ARG A 58 7.14 -7.85 1.98
CA ARG A 58 7.55 -7.36 3.29
C ARG A 58 6.42 -7.54 4.30
N VAL A 59 6.77 -7.49 5.58
CA VAL A 59 5.81 -7.35 6.66
C VAL A 59 5.45 -5.89 6.83
N LEU A 60 4.17 -5.56 6.63
CA LEU A 60 3.60 -4.26 6.96
C LEU A 60 3.24 -4.28 8.46
N ARG A 61 3.69 -3.28 9.20
CA ARG A 61 3.32 -3.01 10.59
C ARG A 61 2.10 -2.10 10.62
N VAL A 62 1.49 -1.95 11.80
CA VAL A 62 0.38 -1.03 12.01
C VAL A 62 0.75 0.39 11.54
N GLY A 63 -0.14 0.98 10.74
CA GLY A 63 0.04 2.28 10.12
C GLY A 63 0.71 2.25 8.74
N ASP A 64 1.51 1.23 8.43
CA ASP A 64 2.13 1.13 7.10
C ASP A 64 1.06 1.09 6.02
N SER A 65 1.34 1.71 4.88
CA SER A 65 0.42 1.78 3.75
C SER A 65 1.15 1.41 2.47
N TYR A 66 0.54 0.64 1.59
CA TYR A 66 1.07 0.30 0.29
C TYR A 66 0.15 0.76 -0.82
N TRP A 67 0.72 1.47 -1.77
CA TRP A 67 0.08 1.98 -2.96
C TRP A 67 0.35 0.99 -4.08
N VAL A 68 -0.68 0.22 -4.41
CA VAL A 68 -0.57 -0.83 -5.40
C VAL A 68 -0.49 -0.20 -6.78
N PRO A 69 0.49 -0.60 -7.63
CA PRO A 69 0.50 -0.16 -9.01
C PRO A 69 -0.79 -0.59 -9.70
N ASN A 70 -1.44 0.34 -10.42
CA ASN A 70 -2.66 0.08 -11.19
C ASN A 70 -2.34 -0.73 -12.46
N LEU A 71 -1.99 -1.99 -12.24
CA LEU A 71 -1.66 -2.96 -13.25
C LEU A 71 -2.67 -4.09 -13.18
N ALA A 72 -3.18 -4.50 -14.35
CA ALA A 72 -4.11 -5.63 -14.42
C ALA A 72 -3.43 -6.94 -14.06
N GLY A 73 -4.13 -7.79 -13.29
CA GLY A 73 -3.63 -9.11 -12.88
C GLY A 73 -2.52 -9.06 -11.82
N VAL A 74 -2.38 -7.95 -11.09
CA VAL A 74 -1.58 -7.94 -9.85
C VAL A 74 -2.27 -8.80 -8.81
N VAL A 75 -1.50 -9.69 -8.19
CA VAL A 75 -1.96 -10.55 -7.11
C VAL A 75 -1.18 -10.25 -5.84
N MET A 76 -1.88 -10.26 -4.72
CA MET A 76 -1.32 -10.16 -3.39
C MET A 76 -1.52 -11.47 -2.63
N ARG A 77 -0.48 -11.85 -1.91
CA ARG A 77 -0.53 -12.84 -0.85
C ARG A 77 -0.35 -12.10 0.46
N THR A 78 -1.14 -12.46 1.46
CA THR A 78 -1.02 -11.95 2.82
C THR A 78 -1.23 -13.04 3.84
N GLY A 79 -0.44 -13.01 4.91
CA GLY A 79 -0.56 -13.89 6.07
C GLY A 79 -1.59 -13.44 7.12
N ASN A 80 -2.09 -12.21 7.01
CA ASN A 80 -3.01 -11.63 7.99
C ASN A 80 -3.97 -10.65 7.28
N ALA A 81 -4.91 -11.21 6.54
CA ALA A 81 -5.86 -10.47 5.73
C ALA A 81 -6.78 -9.55 6.54
N GLY A 82 -7.13 -9.92 7.78
CA GLY A 82 -7.92 -9.06 8.67
C GLY A 82 -7.10 -8.02 9.43
N GLY A 83 -5.78 -8.03 9.27
CA GLY A 83 -4.88 -6.96 9.72
C GLY A 83 -4.61 -5.92 8.64
N LEU A 84 -5.32 -5.98 7.51
CA LEU A 84 -5.17 -5.09 6.37
C LEU A 84 -6.50 -4.42 6.04
N ASP A 85 -6.49 -3.10 6.01
CA ASP A 85 -7.54 -2.24 5.48
C ASP A 85 -7.24 -1.97 4.00
N ILE A 86 -8.23 -2.14 3.14
CA ILE A 86 -8.07 -1.86 1.70
C ILE A 86 -9.00 -0.73 1.30
N ARG A 87 -8.45 0.22 0.55
CA ARG A 87 -9.19 1.33 -0.04
C ARG A 87 -8.95 1.36 -1.53
N VAL A 88 -10.00 1.63 -2.30
CA VAL A 88 -9.98 1.66 -3.75
C VAL A 88 -10.58 2.98 -4.23
N ASP A 89 -9.81 3.81 -4.93
CA ASP A 89 -10.17 5.17 -5.33
C ASP A 89 -10.64 6.04 -4.14
N GLY A 90 -10.08 5.79 -2.94
CA GLY A 90 -10.47 6.47 -1.70
C GLY A 90 -11.67 5.86 -0.96
N GLU A 91 -12.33 4.85 -1.55
CA GLU A 91 -13.46 4.16 -0.93
C GLU A 91 -12.99 2.90 -0.19
N SER A 92 -13.40 2.73 1.06
CA SER A 92 -13.04 1.53 1.83
C SER A 92 -13.81 0.32 1.30
N VAL A 93 -13.09 -0.71 0.88
CA VAL A 93 -13.69 -1.96 0.37
C VAL A 93 -13.80 -2.99 1.50
N PRO A 94 -14.65 -4.03 1.34
CA PRO A 94 -14.67 -5.13 2.29
C PRO A 94 -13.26 -5.71 2.49
N GLY A 95 -12.87 -5.86 3.75
CA GLY A 95 -11.59 -6.42 4.13
C GLY A 95 -11.40 -7.83 3.56
N LEU A 96 -10.14 -8.23 3.40
CA LEU A 96 -9.79 -9.48 2.73
C LEU A 96 -10.16 -10.75 3.52
N GLY A 97 -10.59 -10.62 4.76
CA GLY A 97 -11.00 -11.74 5.59
C GLY A 97 -10.90 -11.40 7.08
N PRO A 98 -11.18 -12.39 7.94
CA PRO A 98 -11.01 -12.22 9.37
C PRO A 98 -9.52 -12.08 9.76
N LYS A 99 -9.26 -11.57 10.97
CA LYS A 99 -7.90 -11.44 11.51
C LYS A 99 -7.21 -12.80 11.53
N GLY A 100 -5.97 -12.86 11.05
CA GLY A 100 -5.20 -14.10 10.90
C GLY A 100 -5.59 -14.98 9.71
N ALA A 101 -6.54 -14.56 8.86
CA ALA A 101 -6.82 -15.27 7.62
C ALA A 101 -5.67 -15.09 6.64
N ILE A 102 -5.20 -16.20 6.09
CA ILE A 102 -4.14 -16.20 5.08
C ILE A 102 -4.82 -16.17 3.71
N ARG A 103 -4.45 -15.22 2.86
CA ARG A 103 -4.92 -15.14 1.48
C ARG A 103 -3.73 -15.22 0.54
N HIS A 104 -3.76 -16.13 -0.42
CA HIS A 104 -2.60 -16.39 -1.28
C HIS A 104 -2.75 -15.84 -2.69
N GLU A 105 -3.95 -15.39 -3.05
CA GLU A 105 -4.30 -15.02 -4.42
C GLU A 105 -5.39 -13.94 -4.38
N VAL A 106 -5.03 -12.79 -3.82
CA VAL A 106 -5.89 -11.62 -3.79
C VAL A 106 -5.61 -10.80 -5.04
N VAL A 107 -6.53 -10.78 -5.99
CA VAL A 107 -6.42 -9.93 -7.16
C VAL A 107 -6.58 -8.47 -6.72
N LEU A 108 -5.51 -7.69 -6.80
CA LEU A 108 -5.49 -6.27 -6.44
C LEU A 108 -6.01 -5.42 -7.60
N ASP A 109 -7.23 -5.72 -8.01
CA ASP A 109 -7.95 -5.01 -9.06
C ASP A 109 -9.09 -4.21 -8.41
N ALA A 110 -9.23 -2.95 -8.80
CA ALA A 110 -10.20 -2.04 -8.22
C ALA A 110 -11.64 -2.57 -8.31
N GLU A 111 -12.02 -3.14 -9.46
CA GLU A 111 -13.36 -3.68 -9.67
C GLU A 111 -13.57 -4.96 -8.86
N ARG A 112 -12.57 -5.84 -8.83
CA ARG A 112 -12.64 -7.11 -8.09
C ARG A 112 -12.68 -6.90 -6.58
N LEU A 113 -11.93 -5.93 -6.07
CA LEU A 113 -11.90 -5.57 -4.66
C LEU A 113 -13.24 -4.95 -4.24
N LYS A 114 -13.78 -4.01 -5.03
CA LYS A 114 -15.11 -3.44 -4.81
C LYS A 114 -16.21 -4.50 -4.86
N ALA A 115 -16.11 -5.45 -5.79
CA ALA A 115 -17.05 -6.56 -5.93
C ALA A 115 -16.84 -7.69 -4.90
N GLY A 116 -15.84 -7.61 -4.02
CA GLY A 116 -15.50 -8.67 -3.06
C GLY A 116 -15.06 -10.00 -3.70
N THR A 117 -14.84 -10.02 -5.02
CA THR A 117 -14.42 -11.18 -5.82
C THR A 117 -12.92 -11.21 -6.07
N ALA A 118 -12.17 -10.28 -5.49
CA ALA A 118 -10.71 -10.25 -5.49
C ALA A 118 -10.10 -11.47 -4.80
N ILE A 119 -10.85 -12.17 -3.96
CA ILE A 119 -10.32 -13.23 -3.12
C ILE A 119 -10.72 -14.59 -3.70
N SER A 120 -9.75 -15.37 -4.18
CA SER A 120 -9.98 -16.79 -4.47
C SER A 120 -10.23 -17.55 -3.17
N ARG A 121 -11.28 -18.40 -3.17
CA ARG A 121 -11.77 -19.17 -2.01
C ARG A 121 -10.80 -20.27 -1.58
#